data_AF-A0A847FU82-F1
#
_entry.id   AF-A0A847FU82-F1
#
_cell.length_a   1.000
_cell.length_b   1.000
_cell.length_c   1.000
_cell.angle_alpha   90.00
_cell.angle_beta   90.00
_cell.angle_gamma   90.00
#
_symmetry.space_group_name_H-M   'P 1'
#
loop_
_entity.id
_entity.type
_entity.pdbx_description
1 polymer ?
#
loop_
_entity_poly.entity_id
_entity_poly.type
_entity_poly.pdbx_seq_one_letter_code
_entity_poly.pdbx_strand_id
1 'polypeptide(L)'
;MKPGDKLLFLCARQDFSDAHLKSLLELCGAQTPVWEEVFVTARHHGVAPLVWANLEKAISAGLAVPAGVVHKFQLSCYQNVVSKRKRAENLTNALALLDAHSIEVMALKSVALDLLVYEQAWYTAAADSDLILRPRRQEVSPQALAEISRFFERLPIEYEFYEHHDVTMNGHLPVDFERIWNDASMVSFHGHNLFLMSAEDMLLSLCINSSRKRYFRIRSLVDIAETVNRCREMDWATLFDKARAYRCSQIAYTALVAT
;
A
#
# COMPACT_ATOMS: atom_id res chain seq x y z
N MET A 1 18.66 7.19 17.50
CA MET A 1 17.24 7.28 17.11
C MET A 1 16.51 8.13 18.13
N LYS A 2 15.84 9.21 17.69
CA LYS A 2 15.14 10.15 18.58
C LYS A 2 13.85 9.50 19.13
N PRO A 3 13.26 10.00 20.24
CA PRO A 3 11.99 9.48 20.75
C PRO A 3 10.86 9.50 19.73
N GLY A 4 10.78 10.56 18.92
CA GLY A 4 9.80 10.68 17.85
C GLY A 4 9.89 9.53 16.84
N ASP A 5 11.10 9.19 16.39
CA ASP A 5 11.31 8.07 15.45
C ASP A 5 10.86 6.74 16.05
N LYS A 6 11.22 6.47 17.32
CA LYS A 6 10.81 5.25 18.03
C LYS A 6 9.30 5.15 18.17
N LEU A 7 8.63 6.27 18.47
CA LEU A 7 7.18 6.37 18.53
C LEU A 7 6.56 6.01 17.18
N LEU A 8 7.11 6.51 16.07
CA LEU A 8 6.60 6.18 14.73
C LEU A 8 6.70 4.69 14.44
N PHE A 9 7.82 4.04 14.75
CA PHE A 9 7.96 2.58 14.57
C PHE A 9 7.01 1.77 15.46
N LEU A 10 6.77 2.22 16.70
CA LEU A 10 5.81 1.58 17.59
C LEU A 10 4.37 1.75 17.09
N CYS A 11 4.01 2.91 16.57
CA CYS A 11 2.63 3.24 16.20
C CYS A 11 2.27 2.96 14.74
N ALA A 12 3.24 2.77 13.83
CA ALA A 12 2.95 2.53 12.42
C ALA A 12 2.62 1.04 12.16
N ARG A 13 1.52 0.57 12.74
CA ARG A 13 0.99 -0.80 12.60
C ARG A 13 -0.52 -0.83 12.81
N GLN A 14 -1.22 -1.77 12.17
CA GLN A 14 -2.66 -1.94 12.45
C GLN A 14 -2.88 -2.77 13.72
N ASP A 15 -2.06 -3.80 13.94
CA ASP A 15 -2.09 -4.66 15.13
C ASP A 15 -1.36 -4.01 16.31
N PHE A 16 -2.05 -3.13 17.02
CA PHE A 16 -1.53 -2.40 18.17
C PHE A 16 -2.04 -2.97 19.51
N SER A 17 -1.25 -3.85 20.11
CA SER A 17 -1.52 -4.52 21.39
C SER A 17 -1.25 -3.66 22.64
N ASP A 18 -1.72 -4.13 23.80
CA ASP A 18 -1.47 -3.51 25.11
C ASP A 18 0.03 -3.42 25.45
N ALA A 19 0.84 -4.37 24.97
CA ALA A 19 2.29 -4.32 25.15
C ALA A 19 2.92 -3.14 24.38
N HIS A 20 2.41 -2.86 23.17
CA HIS A 20 2.84 -1.68 22.40
C HIS A 20 2.37 -0.38 23.07
N LEU A 21 1.12 -0.34 23.56
CA LEU A 21 0.60 0.79 24.31
C LEU A 21 1.47 1.10 25.54
N LYS A 22 1.78 0.09 26.35
CA LYS A 22 2.65 0.24 27.52
C LYS A 22 4.02 0.78 27.14
N SER A 23 4.65 0.21 26.10
CA SER A 23 5.95 0.65 25.60
C SER A 23 5.93 2.10 25.11
N LEU A 24 4.84 2.52 24.47
CA LEU A 24 4.64 3.90 24.03
C LEU A 24 4.50 4.88 25.20
N LEU A 25 3.71 4.52 26.23
CA LEU A 25 3.54 5.34 27.43
C LEU A 25 4.86 5.48 28.19
N GLU A 26 5.62 4.39 28.35
CA GLU A 26 6.95 4.38 28.96
C GLU A 26 7.94 5.26 28.17
N LEU A 27 7.96 5.14 26.84
CA LEU A 27 8.81 5.96 25.97
C LEU A 27 8.53 7.45 26.13
N CYS A 28 7.25 7.85 26.07
CA CYS A 28 6.83 9.25 26.19
C CYS A 28 7.01 9.79 27.62
N GLY A 29 6.86 8.95 28.64
CA GLY A 29 7.08 9.33 30.04
C GLY A 29 8.57 9.51 30.38
N ALA A 30 9.44 8.70 29.78
CA ALA A 30 10.90 8.84 29.94
C ALA A 30 11.44 10.07 29.19
N GLN A 31 10.92 10.35 28.00
CA GLN A 31 11.34 11.50 27.21
C GLN A 31 10.21 12.01 26.32
N THR A 32 9.71 13.21 26.63
CA THR A 32 8.66 13.85 25.82
C THR A 32 9.14 14.07 24.38
N PRO A 33 8.45 13.51 23.37
CA PRO A 33 8.82 13.74 21.99
C PRO A 33 8.46 15.18 21.56
N VAL A 34 9.19 15.69 20.57
CA VAL A 34 8.81 16.94 19.89
C VAL A 34 7.60 16.63 18.99
N TRP A 35 6.39 16.81 19.53
CA TRP A 35 5.14 16.37 18.89
C TRP A 35 4.90 16.96 17.49
N GLU A 36 5.36 18.17 17.23
CA GLU A 36 5.30 18.78 15.90
C GLU A 36 6.18 18.03 14.89
N GLU A 37 7.39 17.63 15.29
CA GLU A 37 8.26 16.77 14.46
C GLU A 37 7.62 15.40 14.23
N VAL A 38 6.96 14.82 15.25
CA VAL A 38 6.25 13.54 15.10
C VAL A 38 5.19 13.62 13.99
N PHE A 39 4.33 14.66 14.01
CA PHE A 39 3.31 14.82 12.98
C PHE A 39 3.90 15.02 11.58
N VAL A 40 4.87 15.94 11.44
CA VAL A 40 5.53 16.23 10.17
C VAL A 40 6.20 14.98 9.61
N THR A 41 6.88 14.22 10.47
CA THR A 41 7.61 13.00 10.09
C THR A 41 6.66 11.87 9.74
N ALA A 42 5.56 11.69 10.48
CA ALA A 42 4.51 10.70 10.16
C ALA A 42 3.86 10.98 8.79
N ARG A 43 3.52 12.25 8.52
CA ARG A 43 2.99 12.72 7.23
C ARG A 43 3.99 12.47 6.11
N HIS A 44 5.25 12.86 6.32
CA HIS A 44 6.32 12.63 5.36
C HIS A 44 6.43 11.13 5.06
N HIS A 45 6.60 10.26 6.04
CA HIS A 45 6.75 8.83 5.77
C HIS A 45 5.46 8.12 5.35
N GLY A 46 4.31 8.81 5.26
CA GLY A 46 3.05 8.25 4.80
C GLY A 46 2.36 7.33 5.81
N VAL A 47 2.72 7.41 7.09
CA VAL A 47 2.21 6.55 8.18
C VAL A 47 1.32 7.32 9.17
N ALA A 48 1.01 8.59 8.88
CA ALA A 48 0.17 9.42 9.74
C ALA A 48 -1.18 8.79 10.13
N PRO A 49 -1.91 8.07 9.24
CA PRO A 49 -3.17 7.43 9.63
C PRO A 49 -3.02 6.34 10.70
N LEU A 50 -2.07 5.40 10.52
CA LEU A 50 -1.79 4.35 11.50
C LEU A 50 -1.27 4.92 12.82
N VAL A 51 -0.36 5.91 12.73
CA VAL A 51 0.15 6.59 13.92
C VAL A 51 -0.97 7.27 14.69
N TRP A 52 -1.89 7.96 13.99
CA TRP A 52 -3.04 8.59 14.62
C TRP A 52 -3.97 7.55 15.29
N ALA A 53 -4.31 6.47 14.58
CA ALA A 53 -5.18 5.41 15.11
C ALA A 53 -4.67 4.86 16.45
N ASN A 54 -3.35 4.73 16.60
CA ASN A 54 -2.74 4.21 17.81
C ASN A 54 -2.46 5.30 18.87
N LEU A 55 -2.17 6.53 18.46
CA LEU A 55 -2.11 7.66 19.39
C LEU A 55 -3.46 7.96 20.04
N GLU A 56 -4.57 7.80 19.32
CA GLU A 56 -5.92 7.99 19.87
C GLU A 56 -6.21 7.01 21.01
N LYS A 57 -5.80 5.75 20.86
CA LYS A 57 -5.85 4.75 21.94
C LYS A 57 -4.97 5.17 23.13
N ALA A 58 -3.76 5.66 22.85
CA ALA A 58 -2.83 6.09 23.91
C ALA A 58 -3.30 7.35 24.66
N ILE A 59 -3.91 8.32 23.96
CA ILE A 59 -4.53 9.50 24.56
C ILE A 59 -5.67 9.08 25.48
N SER A 60 -6.50 8.13 25.04
CA SER A 60 -7.58 7.56 25.85
C SER A 60 -7.05 6.86 27.12
N ALA A 61 -5.82 6.35 27.07
CA ALA A 61 -5.11 5.76 28.21
C ALA A 61 -4.30 6.78 29.04
N GLY A 62 -4.43 8.08 28.76
CA GLY A 62 -3.83 9.16 29.56
C GLY A 62 -2.57 9.80 28.98
N LEU A 63 -2.16 9.47 27.75
CA LEU A 63 -1.02 10.14 27.10
C LEU A 63 -1.35 11.59 26.77
N ALA A 64 -0.56 12.53 27.30
CA ALA A 64 -0.71 13.95 27.00
C ALA A 64 -0.08 14.31 25.63
N VAL A 65 -0.93 14.71 24.68
CA VAL A 65 -0.53 15.23 23.36
C VAL A 65 -1.08 16.65 23.20
N PRO A 66 -0.29 17.64 22.73
CA PRO A 66 -0.77 18.99 22.52
C PRO A 66 -1.98 19.04 21.58
N ALA A 67 -3.03 19.79 21.96
CA ALA A 67 -4.29 19.87 21.20
C ALA A 67 -4.09 20.31 19.73
N GLY A 68 -3.15 21.21 19.46
CA GLY A 68 -2.81 21.61 18.09
C GLY A 68 -2.28 20.46 17.23
N VAL A 69 -1.53 19.53 17.81
CA VAL A 69 -1.01 18.34 17.13
C VAL A 69 -2.11 17.29 16.94
N VAL A 70 -2.97 17.12 17.93
CA VAL A 70 -4.18 16.28 17.82
C VAL A 70 -5.04 16.73 16.62
N HIS A 71 -5.36 18.03 16.53
CA HIS A 71 -6.15 18.57 15.42
C HIS A 71 -5.47 18.37 14.06
N LYS A 72 -4.14 18.48 13.98
CA LYS A 72 -3.38 18.22 12.74
C LYS A 72 -3.51 16.77 12.28
N PHE A 73 -3.36 15.80 13.17
CA PHE A 73 -3.56 14.38 12.85
C PHE A 73 -5.00 14.09 12.42
N GLN A 74 -5.98 14.59 13.18
CA GLN A 74 -7.39 14.44 12.84
C GLN A 74 -7.69 14.99 11.45
N LEU A 75 -7.32 16.25 11.17
CA LEU A 75 -7.54 16.89 9.86
C LEU A 75 -6.88 16.08 8.73
N SER A 76 -5.64 15.63 8.93
CA SER A 76 -4.95 14.77 7.96
C SER A 76 -5.71 13.47 7.68
N CYS A 77 -6.23 12.81 8.71
CA CYS A 77 -6.97 11.55 8.55
C CYS A 77 -8.33 11.78 7.87
N TYR A 78 -9.05 12.85 8.25
CA TYR A 78 -10.30 13.23 7.58
C TYR A 78 -10.09 13.50 6.09
N GLN A 79 -9.05 14.25 5.74
CA GLN A 79 -8.68 14.49 4.35
C GLN A 79 -8.38 13.17 3.61
N ASN A 80 -7.64 12.26 4.25
CA ASN A 80 -7.34 10.95 3.66
C ASN A 80 -8.60 10.14 3.38
N VAL A 81 -9.56 10.09 4.32
CA VAL A 81 -10.84 9.40 4.15
C VAL A 81 -11.61 9.96 2.96
N VAL A 82 -11.70 11.28 2.84
CA VAL A 82 -12.40 11.94 1.71
C VAL A 82 -11.71 11.61 0.38
N SER A 83 -10.38 11.73 0.32
CA SER A 83 -9.61 11.38 -0.88
C SER A 83 -9.75 9.90 -1.26
N LYS A 84 -9.77 8.99 -0.27
CA LYS A 84 -9.99 7.55 -0.48
C LYS A 84 -11.36 7.26 -1.08
N ARG A 85 -12.42 7.88 -0.56
CA ARG A 85 -13.77 7.76 -1.14
C ARG A 85 -13.80 8.24 -2.59
N LYS A 86 -13.20 9.40 -2.86
CA LYS A 86 -13.12 9.92 -4.24
C LYS A 86 -12.35 8.98 -5.18
N ARG A 87 -11.25 8.37 -4.72
CA ARG A 87 -10.50 7.38 -5.50
C ARG A 87 -11.28 6.10 -5.73
N ALA A 88 -12.04 5.64 -4.73
CA ALA A 88 -12.91 4.48 -4.88
C ALA A 88 -13.98 4.74 -5.97
N GLU A 89 -14.60 5.92 -5.99
CA GLU A 89 -15.53 6.32 -7.06
C GLU A 89 -14.84 6.36 -8.44
N ASN A 90 -13.64 6.97 -8.51
CA ASN A 90 -12.88 7.04 -9.76
C ASN A 90 -12.52 5.64 -10.28
N LEU A 91 -12.12 4.74 -9.38
CA LEU A 91 -11.83 3.35 -9.70
C LEU A 91 -13.09 2.62 -10.18
N THR A 92 -14.24 2.78 -9.51
CA THR A 92 -15.50 2.20 -9.97
C THR A 92 -15.86 2.65 -11.38
N ASN A 93 -15.74 3.95 -11.69
CA ASN A 93 -16.00 4.46 -13.03
C ASN A 93 -14.99 3.92 -14.07
N ALA A 94 -13.72 3.75 -13.68
CA ALA A 94 -12.70 3.16 -14.54
C ALA A 94 -12.99 1.67 -14.83
N LEU A 95 -13.40 0.90 -13.82
CA LEU A 95 -13.79 -0.50 -13.99
C LEU A 95 -15.02 -0.62 -14.90
N ALA A 96 -16.03 0.25 -14.73
CA ALA A 96 -17.19 0.26 -15.62
C ALA A 96 -16.83 0.48 -17.10
N LEU A 97 -15.88 1.39 -17.38
CA LEU A 97 -15.39 1.60 -18.74
C LEU A 97 -14.64 0.36 -19.26
N LEU A 98 -13.78 -0.24 -18.44
CA LEU A 98 -12.96 -1.39 -18.85
C LEU A 98 -13.81 -2.64 -19.04
N ASP A 99 -14.83 -2.85 -18.23
CA ASP A 99 -15.83 -3.93 -18.38
C ASP A 99 -16.60 -3.79 -19.71
N ALA A 100 -16.95 -2.57 -20.12
CA ALA A 100 -17.59 -2.33 -21.42
C ALA A 100 -16.71 -2.75 -22.62
N HIS A 101 -15.39 -2.78 -22.42
CA HIS A 101 -14.41 -3.30 -23.38
C HIS A 101 -13.98 -4.74 -23.10
N SER A 102 -14.60 -5.42 -22.13
CA SER A 102 -14.24 -6.77 -21.69
C SER A 102 -12.77 -6.89 -21.26
N ILE A 103 -12.23 -5.84 -20.64
CA ILE A 103 -10.85 -5.77 -20.16
C ILE A 103 -10.83 -6.11 -18.67
N GLU A 104 -10.26 -7.27 -18.35
CA GLU A 104 -9.98 -7.63 -16.96
C GLU A 104 -8.86 -6.77 -16.38
N VAL A 105 -8.99 -6.46 -15.09
CA VAL A 105 -8.14 -5.50 -14.38
C VAL A 105 -7.57 -6.14 -13.14
N MET A 106 -6.28 -5.96 -12.91
CA MET A 106 -5.62 -6.31 -11.65
C MET A 106 -5.28 -5.03 -10.90
N ALA A 107 -5.62 -4.99 -9.62
CA ALA A 107 -5.20 -3.93 -8.73
C ALA A 107 -3.77 -4.15 -8.23
N LEU A 108 -3.03 -3.06 -8.13
CA LEU A 108 -1.67 -3.03 -7.60
C LEU A 108 -1.57 -2.03 -6.43
N LYS A 109 -0.53 -2.21 -5.61
CA LYS A 109 -0.12 -1.32 -4.52
C LYS A 109 -1.30 -0.89 -3.64
N SER A 110 -1.59 0.41 -3.57
CA SER A 110 -2.53 1.00 -2.64
C SER A 110 -3.93 0.39 -2.72
N VAL A 111 -4.42 0.10 -3.93
CA VAL A 111 -5.72 -0.51 -4.14
C VAL A 111 -5.71 -1.94 -3.65
N ALA A 112 -4.69 -2.72 -4.00
CA ALA A 112 -4.59 -4.11 -3.57
C ALA A 112 -4.37 -4.24 -2.05
N LEU A 113 -3.54 -3.37 -1.46
CA LEU A 113 -3.30 -3.29 -0.02
C LEU A 113 -4.58 -2.97 0.75
N ASP A 114 -5.42 -2.06 0.26
CA ASP A 114 -6.70 -1.71 0.88
C ASP A 114 -7.68 -2.89 0.89
N LEU A 115 -7.59 -3.79 -0.10
CA LEU A 115 -8.51 -4.93 -0.26
C LEU A 115 -8.01 -6.21 0.42
N LEU A 116 -6.69 -6.41 0.45
CA LEU A 116 -6.08 -7.67 0.90
C LEU A 116 -5.47 -7.58 2.30
N VAL A 117 -4.90 -6.41 2.66
CA VAL A 117 -3.96 -6.30 3.79
C VAL A 117 -4.53 -5.50 4.95
N TYR A 118 -5.02 -4.29 4.67
CA TYR A 118 -5.46 -3.37 5.72
C TYR A 118 -6.94 -3.55 6.05
N GLU A 119 -7.27 -3.64 7.34
CA GLU A 119 -8.66 -3.73 7.80
C GLU A 119 -9.49 -2.49 7.47
N GLN A 120 -8.82 -1.34 7.36
CA GLN A 120 -9.43 -0.07 7.04
C GLN A 120 -8.66 0.59 5.91
N ALA A 121 -9.33 0.85 4.79
CA ALA A 121 -8.72 1.48 3.61
C ALA A 121 -8.09 2.86 3.91
N TRP A 122 -8.53 3.55 4.96
CA TRP A 122 -7.97 4.84 5.35
C TRP A 122 -6.63 4.75 6.10
N TYR A 123 -6.17 3.54 6.49
CA TYR A 123 -4.84 3.33 7.05
C TYR A 123 -3.73 3.64 6.05
N THR A 124 -3.98 3.45 4.76
CA THR A 124 -3.01 3.80 3.72
C THR A 124 -3.22 5.24 3.24
N ALA A 125 -2.12 5.97 3.04
CA ALA A 125 -2.13 7.34 2.55
C ALA A 125 -1.49 7.43 1.15
N ALA A 126 -2.13 6.86 0.13
CA ALA A 126 -1.64 6.86 -1.26
C ALA A 126 -2.09 8.10 -2.04
N ALA A 127 -1.27 8.52 -3.00
CA ALA A 127 -1.58 9.64 -3.90
C ALA A 127 -2.40 9.18 -5.10
N ASP A 128 -2.10 7.99 -5.60
CA ASP A 128 -2.53 7.36 -6.84
C ASP A 128 -3.04 5.92 -6.60
N SER A 129 -3.78 5.44 -7.60
CA SER A 129 -4.14 4.02 -7.77
C SER A 129 -3.35 3.45 -8.93
N ASP A 130 -2.93 2.19 -8.81
CA ASP A 130 -2.15 1.50 -9.84
C ASP A 130 -2.94 0.30 -10.36
N LEU A 131 -3.06 0.16 -11.68
CA LEU A 131 -3.80 -0.91 -12.35
C LEU A 131 -2.96 -1.61 -13.42
N ILE A 132 -3.25 -2.89 -13.62
CA ILE A 132 -2.70 -3.67 -14.73
C ILE A 132 -3.88 -4.20 -15.54
N LEU A 133 -3.93 -3.82 -16.82
CA LEU A 133 -4.97 -4.27 -17.74
C LEU A 133 -4.51 -5.58 -18.36
N ARG A 134 -5.32 -6.64 -18.29
CA ARG A 134 -4.91 -7.98 -18.75
C ARG A 134 -4.43 -8.06 -20.21
N PRO A 135 -5.09 -7.46 -21.22
CA PRO A 135 -4.63 -7.61 -22.60
C PRO A 135 -3.29 -6.91 -22.81
N ARG A 136 -2.50 -7.43 -23.75
CA ARG A 136 -1.36 -6.68 -24.28
C ARG A 136 -1.88 -5.50 -25.10
N ARG A 137 -1.14 -4.39 -25.12
CA ARG A 137 -1.58 -3.16 -25.79
C ARG A 137 -1.98 -3.39 -27.26
N GLN A 138 -1.28 -4.25 -27.98
CA GLN A 138 -1.55 -4.58 -29.39
C GLN A 138 -2.82 -5.42 -29.61
N GLU A 139 -3.38 -6.03 -28.56
CA GLU A 139 -4.62 -6.82 -28.61
C GLU A 139 -5.86 -5.94 -28.47
N VAL A 140 -5.68 -4.68 -28.06
CA VAL A 140 -6.77 -3.72 -27.84
C VAL A 140 -6.97 -2.86 -29.09
N SER A 141 -8.22 -2.68 -29.50
CA SER A 141 -8.54 -1.89 -30.69
C SER A 141 -8.07 -0.42 -30.53
N PRO A 142 -7.66 0.26 -31.62
CA PRO A 142 -7.25 1.66 -31.56
C PRO A 142 -8.33 2.59 -30.99
N GLN A 143 -9.61 2.28 -31.23
CA GLN A 143 -10.75 3.02 -30.70
C GLN A 143 -10.84 2.89 -29.18
N ALA A 144 -10.77 1.66 -28.65
CA ALA A 144 -10.79 1.41 -27.22
C ALA A 144 -9.57 2.04 -26.53
N LEU A 145 -8.38 1.93 -27.12
CA LEU A 145 -7.16 2.58 -26.60
C LEU A 145 -7.32 4.10 -26.48
N ALA A 146 -7.91 4.76 -27.48
CA ALA A 146 -8.13 6.19 -27.46
C ALA A 146 -9.17 6.62 -26.42
N GLU A 147 -10.21 5.82 -26.22
CA GLU A 147 -11.23 6.05 -25.19
C GLU A 147 -10.66 5.88 -23.77
N ILE A 148 -9.97 4.76 -23.52
CA ILE A 148 -9.29 4.48 -22.26
C ILE A 148 -8.30 5.60 -21.95
N SER A 149 -7.41 5.95 -22.89
CA SER A 149 -6.41 7.00 -22.66
C SER A 149 -7.04 8.34 -22.25
N ARG A 150 -8.05 8.79 -23.00
CA ARG A 150 -8.77 10.05 -22.71
C ARG A 150 -9.49 10.03 -21.37
N PHE A 151 -10.03 8.89 -20.98
CA PHE A 151 -10.70 8.72 -19.69
C PHE A 151 -9.70 8.81 -18.53
N PHE A 152 -8.60 8.07 -18.63
CA PHE A 152 -7.59 7.99 -17.58
C PHE A 152 -6.74 9.26 -17.43
N GLU A 153 -6.56 10.07 -18.49
CA GLU A 153 -5.88 11.39 -18.43
C GLU A 153 -6.41 12.33 -17.34
N ARG A 154 -7.67 12.14 -16.92
CA ARG A 154 -8.36 12.98 -15.94
C ARG A 154 -8.36 12.40 -14.53
N LEU A 155 -7.79 11.20 -14.35
CA LEU A 155 -7.86 10.45 -13.11
C LEU A 155 -6.45 10.24 -12.54
N PRO A 156 -6.28 10.26 -11.20
CA PRO A 156 -5.02 9.91 -10.56
C PRO A 156 -4.86 8.38 -10.51
N ILE A 157 -4.92 7.73 -11.67
CA ILE A 157 -4.80 6.28 -11.83
C ILE A 157 -3.71 6.01 -12.85
N GLU A 158 -2.63 5.41 -12.40
CA GLU A 158 -1.60 4.84 -13.25
C GLU A 158 -2.07 3.47 -13.76
N TYR A 159 -1.85 3.21 -15.03
CA TYR A 159 -2.20 1.93 -15.64
C TYR A 159 -1.21 1.53 -16.72
N GLU A 160 -0.98 0.24 -16.83
CA GLU A 160 -0.20 -0.38 -17.91
C GLU A 160 -0.89 -1.64 -18.43
N PHE A 161 -0.51 -2.05 -19.64
CA PHE A 161 -1.06 -3.24 -20.30
C PHE A 161 -0.15 -4.44 -20.04
N TYR A 162 -0.76 -5.52 -19.57
CA TYR A 162 -0.20 -6.85 -19.29
C TYR A 162 0.86 -6.91 -18.18
N GLU A 163 1.79 -5.97 -18.16
CA GLU A 163 2.85 -5.80 -17.17
C GLU A 163 2.78 -4.42 -16.51
N HIS A 164 3.63 -4.18 -15.51
CA HIS A 164 3.73 -2.88 -14.86
C HIS A 164 5.18 -2.56 -14.50
N HIS A 165 5.63 -1.35 -14.86
CA HIS A 165 7.02 -0.93 -14.75
C HIS A 165 7.55 -0.93 -13.30
N ASP A 166 6.68 -0.68 -12.31
CA ASP A 166 7.00 -0.83 -10.88
C ASP A 166 7.31 -2.24 -10.42
N VAL A 167 6.75 -3.24 -11.08
CA VAL A 167 6.96 -4.65 -10.74
C VAL A 167 8.16 -5.20 -11.51
N THR A 168 8.33 -4.83 -12.78
CA THR A 168 9.46 -5.26 -13.62
C THR A 168 10.73 -4.43 -13.40
N MET A 169 10.65 -3.36 -12.60
CA MET A 169 11.71 -2.35 -12.49
C MET A 169 12.11 -1.82 -13.88
N ASN A 170 11.15 -1.30 -14.64
CA ASN A 170 11.32 -0.86 -16.03
C ASN A 170 11.93 -1.94 -16.94
N GLY A 171 11.51 -3.20 -16.79
CA GLY A 171 12.00 -4.33 -17.58
C GLY A 171 13.37 -4.89 -17.16
N HIS A 172 13.97 -4.41 -16.06
CA HIS A 172 15.22 -4.97 -15.56
C HIS A 172 15.06 -6.34 -14.87
N LEU A 173 13.86 -6.65 -14.38
CA LEU A 173 13.53 -7.91 -13.75
C LEU A 173 12.64 -8.75 -14.68
N PRO A 174 12.96 -10.03 -14.93
CA PRO A 174 12.16 -10.92 -15.75
C PRO A 174 10.95 -11.46 -14.96
N VAL A 175 10.06 -10.57 -14.52
CA VAL A 175 8.84 -10.95 -13.80
C VAL A 175 7.86 -11.61 -14.76
N ASP A 176 7.41 -12.82 -14.43
CA ASP A 176 6.47 -13.58 -15.24
C ASP A 176 5.02 -13.17 -14.94
N PHE A 177 4.51 -12.22 -15.73
CA PHE A 177 3.13 -11.78 -15.60
C PHE A 177 2.10 -12.85 -15.98
N GLU A 178 2.44 -13.80 -16.86
CA GLU A 178 1.53 -14.90 -17.17
C GLU A 178 1.27 -15.75 -15.93
N ARG A 179 2.34 -16.09 -15.20
CA ARG A 179 2.23 -16.77 -13.90
C ARG A 179 1.44 -15.96 -12.88
N ILE A 180 1.72 -14.66 -12.76
CA ILE A 180 0.98 -13.77 -11.84
C ILE A 180 -0.52 -13.78 -12.16
N TRP A 181 -0.91 -13.69 -13.44
CA TRP A 181 -2.31 -13.73 -13.85
C TRP A 181 -2.97 -15.10 -13.60
N ASN A 182 -2.23 -16.20 -13.77
CA ASN A 182 -2.74 -17.55 -13.49
C ASN A 182 -2.94 -17.80 -12.00
N ASP A 183 -2.09 -17.22 -11.15
CA ASP A 183 -2.15 -17.33 -9.69
C ASP A 183 -3.10 -16.30 -9.05
N ALA A 184 -3.62 -15.35 -9.83
CA ALA A 184 -4.44 -14.25 -9.33
C ALA A 184 -5.82 -14.73 -8.87
N SER A 185 -6.36 -14.03 -7.86
CA SER A 185 -7.71 -14.27 -7.34
C SER A 185 -8.63 -13.11 -7.72
N MET A 186 -9.88 -13.41 -8.06
CA MET A 186 -10.88 -12.40 -8.39
C MET A 186 -11.65 -12.00 -7.13
N VAL A 187 -11.84 -10.70 -6.95
CA VAL A 187 -12.65 -10.09 -5.89
C VAL A 187 -13.70 -9.16 -6.50
N SER A 188 -14.77 -8.90 -5.75
CA SER A 188 -15.79 -7.92 -6.14
C SER A 188 -15.49 -6.57 -5.50
N PHE A 189 -15.41 -5.51 -6.30
CA PHE A 189 -15.25 -4.13 -5.86
C PHE A 189 -16.39 -3.25 -6.42
N HIS A 190 -17.28 -2.78 -5.55
CA HIS A 190 -18.45 -1.96 -5.94
C HIS A 190 -19.27 -2.54 -7.11
N GLY A 191 -19.40 -3.87 -7.18
CA GLY A 191 -20.16 -4.56 -8.23
C GLY A 191 -19.36 -4.89 -9.49
N HIS A 192 -18.07 -4.57 -9.54
CA HIS A 192 -17.16 -4.91 -10.63
C HIS A 192 -16.17 -6.01 -10.22
N ASN A 193 -15.73 -6.80 -11.19
CA ASN A 193 -14.69 -7.81 -10.96
C ASN A 193 -13.30 -7.15 -11.01
N LEU A 194 -12.45 -7.51 -10.05
CA LEU A 194 -11.09 -7.00 -9.94
C LEU A 194 -10.17 -8.14 -9.52
N PHE A 195 -9.02 -8.29 -10.16
CA PHE A 195 -8.03 -9.29 -9.81
C PHE A 195 -7.06 -8.74 -8.76
N LEU A 196 -6.68 -9.58 -7.82
CA LEU A 196 -5.59 -9.39 -6.89
C LEU A 196 -4.53 -10.45 -7.16
N MET A 197 -3.27 -10.03 -7.13
CA MET A 197 -2.14 -10.97 -7.12
C MET A 197 -2.26 -11.97 -5.97
N SER A 198 -1.62 -13.13 -6.10
CA SER A 198 -1.34 -14.00 -4.96
C SER A 198 -0.59 -13.22 -3.86
N ALA A 199 -0.65 -13.70 -2.61
CA ALA A 199 0.03 -13.03 -1.51
C ALA A 199 1.55 -12.95 -1.74
N GLU A 200 2.12 -13.98 -2.36
CA GLU A 200 3.54 -14.08 -2.71
C GLU A 200 3.93 -13.04 -3.76
N ASP A 201 3.16 -12.93 -4.85
CA ASP A 201 3.40 -11.95 -5.91
C ASP A 201 3.19 -10.52 -5.40
N MET A 202 2.18 -10.30 -4.56
CA MET A 202 1.95 -9.00 -3.91
C MET A 202 3.16 -8.61 -3.06
N LEU A 203 3.65 -9.50 -2.20
CA LEU A 203 4.80 -9.22 -1.36
C LEU A 203 6.07 -8.95 -2.18
N LEU A 204 6.31 -9.72 -3.24
CA LEU A 204 7.44 -9.47 -4.15
C LEU A 204 7.32 -8.12 -4.85
N SER A 205 6.13 -7.73 -5.30
CA SER A 205 5.88 -6.43 -5.92
C SER A 205 6.18 -5.27 -4.96
N LEU A 206 5.81 -5.41 -3.68
CA LEU A 206 6.09 -4.42 -2.64
C LEU A 206 7.59 -4.32 -2.35
N CYS A 207 8.29 -5.46 -2.24
CA CYS A 207 9.74 -5.49 -2.06
C CYS A 207 10.49 -4.81 -3.22
N ILE A 208 10.09 -5.07 -4.47
CA ILE A 208 10.67 -4.44 -5.66
C ILE A 208 10.44 -2.94 -5.65
N ASN A 209 9.19 -2.49 -5.48
CA ASN A 209 8.86 -1.07 -5.42
C ASN A 209 9.56 -0.35 -4.25
N SER A 210 9.70 -1.01 -3.09
CA SER A 210 10.42 -0.47 -1.93
C SER A 210 11.91 -0.27 -2.22
N SER A 211 12.56 -1.26 -2.83
CA SER A 211 13.95 -1.19 -3.28
C SER A 211 14.18 -0.10 -4.34
N ARG A 212 13.30 0.01 -5.35
CA ARG A 212 13.34 1.09 -6.36
C ARG A 212 13.33 2.47 -5.70
N LYS A 213 12.55 2.62 -4.63
CA LYS A 213 12.40 3.87 -3.85
C LYS A 213 13.44 3.99 -2.72
N ARG A 214 14.44 3.09 -2.68
CA ARG A 214 15.57 3.06 -1.73
C ARG A 214 15.13 3.12 -0.27
N TYR A 215 13.95 2.57 0.06
CA TYR A 215 13.41 2.55 1.42
C TYR A 215 13.26 3.95 2.06
N PHE A 216 13.18 5.03 1.27
CA PHE A 216 13.13 6.41 1.80
C PHE A 216 11.87 6.71 2.64
N ARG A 217 10.82 5.89 2.54
CA ARG A 217 9.56 6.07 3.26
C ARG A 217 9.28 4.84 4.12
N ILE A 218 9.10 5.03 5.43
CA ILE A 218 8.77 3.95 6.37
C ILE A 218 7.49 3.23 5.95
N ARG A 219 6.52 3.91 5.32
CA ARG A 219 5.32 3.26 4.79
C ARG A 219 5.62 2.04 3.93
N SER A 220 6.65 2.09 3.08
CA SER A 220 6.98 0.94 2.22
C SER A 220 7.38 -0.30 3.02
N LEU A 221 8.06 -0.11 4.16
CA LEU A 221 8.40 -1.18 5.09
C LEU A 221 7.16 -1.65 5.86
N VAL A 222 6.30 -0.72 6.28
CA VAL A 222 5.04 -1.05 6.97
C VAL A 222 4.12 -1.87 6.05
N ASP A 223 3.95 -1.49 4.79
CA ASP A 223 3.12 -2.23 3.84
C ASP A 223 3.62 -3.68 3.65
N ILE A 224 4.94 -3.90 3.64
CA ILE A 224 5.56 -5.24 3.59
C ILE A 224 5.29 -5.99 4.91
N ALA A 225 5.57 -5.39 6.06
CA ALA A 225 5.37 -6.01 7.37
C ALA A 225 3.91 -6.40 7.59
N GLU A 226 2.97 -5.52 7.23
CA GLU A 226 1.54 -5.75 7.35
C GLU A 226 1.05 -6.85 6.40
N THR A 227 1.63 -6.94 5.20
CA THR A 227 1.34 -8.05 4.26
C THR A 227 1.78 -9.38 4.85
N VAL A 228 2.99 -9.46 5.42
CA VAL A 228 3.50 -10.67 6.09
C VAL A 228 2.61 -11.05 7.28
N ASN A 229 2.20 -10.09 8.10
CA ASN A 229 1.37 -10.35 9.28
C ASN A 229 -0.07 -10.77 8.93
N ARG A 230 -0.63 -10.20 7.86
CA ARG A 230 -2.01 -10.46 7.44
C ARG A 230 -2.15 -11.75 6.64
N CYS A 231 -1.21 -12.02 5.74
CA CYS A 231 -1.22 -13.20 4.86
C CYS A 231 -0.50 -14.38 5.52
N ARG A 232 -1.05 -14.89 6.63
CA ARG A 232 -0.41 -15.94 7.45
C ARG A 232 -0.23 -17.28 6.73
N GLU A 233 -1.07 -17.56 5.75
CA GLU A 233 -1.04 -18.76 4.92
C GLU A 233 -0.09 -18.62 3.70
N MET A 234 0.80 -17.61 3.70
CA MET A 234 1.74 -17.39 2.62
C MET A 234 2.67 -18.59 2.43
N ASP A 235 2.75 -19.08 1.19
CA ASP A 235 3.67 -20.12 0.79
C ASP A 235 5.05 -19.51 0.50
N TRP A 236 5.87 -19.50 1.55
CA TRP A 236 7.25 -19.02 1.47
C TRP A 236 8.11 -19.79 0.47
N ALA A 237 7.84 -21.07 0.23
CA ALA A 237 8.58 -21.84 -0.77
C ALA A 237 8.28 -21.31 -2.18
N THR A 238 6.99 -21.10 -2.48
CA THR A 238 6.55 -20.47 -3.73
C THR A 238 7.11 -19.05 -3.88
N LEU A 239 7.10 -18.24 -2.81
CA LEU A 239 7.71 -16.90 -2.83
C LEU A 239 9.19 -16.95 -3.20
N PHE A 240 9.97 -17.85 -2.59
CA PHE A 240 11.40 -17.95 -2.86
C PHE A 240 11.71 -18.51 -4.25
N ASP A 241 10.88 -19.43 -4.76
CA ASP A 241 10.97 -19.91 -6.13
C ASP A 241 10.71 -18.78 -7.13
N LYS A 242 9.63 -18.01 -6.95
CA LYS A 242 9.30 -16.83 -7.76
C LYS A 242 10.42 -15.79 -7.68
N ALA A 243 10.93 -15.50 -6.49
CA ALA A 243 12.01 -14.53 -6.30
C ALA A 243 13.29 -14.91 -7.06
N ARG A 244 13.63 -16.21 -7.11
CA ARG A 244 14.76 -16.71 -7.90
C ARG A 244 14.49 -16.60 -9.39
N ALA A 245 13.33 -17.03 -9.84
CA ALA A 245 12.93 -16.95 -11.25
C ALA A 245 12.94 -15.50 -11.77
N TYR A 246 12.38 -14.58 -11.00
CA TYR A 246 12.30 -13.14 -11.32
C TYR A 246 13.61 -12.39 -11.03
N ARG A 247 14.68 -13.09 -10.61
CA ARG A 247 15.99 -12.52 -10.26
C ARG A 247 15.93 -11.39 -9.23
N CYS A 248 14.99 -11.48 -8.29
CA CYS A 248 14.76 -10.48 -7.25
C CYS A 248 14.97 -11.02 -5.82
N SER A 249 15.61 -12.19 -5.63
CA SER A 249 15.85 -12.77 -4.30
C SER A 249 16.55 -11.79 -3.34
N GLN A 250 17.62 -11.11 -3.76
CA GLN A 250 18.33 -10.14 -2.90
C GLN A 250 17.44 -8.95 -2.53
N ILE A 251 16.58 -8.51 -3.46
CA ILE A 251 15.61 -7.43 -3.22
C ILE A 251 14.62 -7.88 -2.14
N ALA A 252 14.02 -9.06 -2.31
CA ALA A 252 13.06 -9.62 -1.36
C ALA A 252 13.68 -9.81 0.03
N TYR A 253 14.86 -10.44 0.12
CA TYR A 253 15.50 -10.71 1.40
C TYR A 253 15.92 -9.44 2.14
N THR A 254 16.46 -8.45 1.41
CA THR A 254 16.84 -7.16 2.01
C THR A 254 15.62 -6.45 2.57
N ALA A 255 14.51 -6.45 1.83
CA ALA A 255 13.28 -5.83 2.26
C ALA A 255 12.70 -6.51 3.51
N LEU A 256 12.68 -7.84 3.55
CA LEU A 256 12.18 -8.62 4.70
C LEU A 256 13.05 -8.48 5.96
N VAL A 257 14.36 -8.27 5.81
CA VAL A 257 15.25 -8.02 6.96
C VAL A 257 15.11 -6.58 7.46
N ALA A 258 14.73 -5.65 6.59
CA ALA A 258 14.56 -4.25 6.95
C ALA A 258 13.23 -3.95 7.67
N THR A 259 12.25 -4.85 7.57
CA THR A 259 10.94 -4.78 8.25
C THR A 259 10.98 -5.44 9.62
#